data_AF-A0A7S1HSQ0-F1
#
_entry.id   AF-A0A7S1HSQ0-F1
#
_cell.length_a   1.000
_cell.length_b   1.000
_cell.length_c   1.000
_cell.angle_alpha   90.00
_cell.angle_beta   90.00
_cell.angle_gamma   90.00
#
_symmetry.space_group_name_H-M   'P 1'
#
loop_
_entity.id
_entity.type
_entity.pdbx_description
1 polymer ?
#
loop_
_entity_poly.entity_id
_entity_poly.type
_entity_poly.pdbx_seq_one_letter_code
_entity_poly.pdbx_strand_id
1 'polypeptide(L)'
;VFEYGDATQSSASLGLRVLRGGTEILRVLGVYLPPSSSERAITASAWLDWMEAQIAETAVPLVFIGDLNFDVLSHAPTRDRIRSWGYDIHPAVGTWTRQG
;
A
#
# COMPACT_ATOMS: atom_id res chain seq x y z
N VAL A 1 17.33 -1.42 -1.25
CA VAL A 1 17.47 0.05 -1.02
C VAL A 1 16.30 0.50 -0.17
N PHE A 2 16.53 1.31 0.86
CA PHE A 2 15.46 1.93 1.64
C PHE A 2 15.16 3.31 1.05
N GLU A 3 13.92 3.53 0.68
CA GLU A 3 13.42 4.82 0.19
C GLU A 3 12.34 5.28 1.18
N TYR A 4 12.49 6.49 1.70
CA TYR A 4 11.50 7.11 2.58
C TYR A 4 10.62 8.01 1.71
N GLY A 5 9.31 7.75 1.68
CA GLY A 5 8.34 8.68 1.09
C GLY A 5 8.12 9.85 2.04
N ASP A 6 7.92 11.05 1.50
CA ASP A 6 7.67 12.25 2.30
C ASP A 6 6.39 12.07 3.13
N ALA A 7 6.61 11.78 4.41
CA ALA A 7 5.58 11.63 5.40
C ALA A 7 5.12 13.04 5.79
N THR A 8 4.09 13.57 5.11
CA THR A 8 3.26 14.58 5.77
C THR A 8 2.91 14.02 7.17
N GLN A 9 3.12 14.82 8.22
CA GLN A 9 3.44 14.41 9.61
C GLN A 9 2.52 13.38 10.30
N SER A 10 1.48 12.89 9.61
CA SER A 10 0.46 11.96 10.07
C SER A 10 0.47 10.59 9.37
N SER A 11 1.29 10.38 8.33
CA SER A 11 1.41 9.09 7.62
C SER A 11 2.84 8.85 7.16
N ALA A 12 3.44 7.70 7.51
CA ALA A 12 4.75 7.30 7.01
C ALA A 12 4.59 6.20 5.95
N SER A 13 5.26 6.36 4.80
CA SER A 13 5.40 5.31 3.79
C SER A 13 6.88 4.89 3.68
N LEU A 14 7.12 3.59 3.78
CA LEU A 14 8.46 3.00 3.71
C LEU A 14 8.58 2.17 2.43
N GLY A 15 9.51 2.50 1.55
CA GLY A 15 9.83 1.70 0.38
C GLY A 15 11.06 0.83 0.59
N LEU A 16 10.96 -0.47 0.31
CA LEU A 16 12.08 -1.40 0.22
C LEU A 16 12.16 -1.97 -1.20
N ARG A 17 13.25 -1.67 -1.88
CA ARG A 17 13.57 -2.27 -3.19
C ARG A 17 14.48 -3.47 -3.00
N VAL A 18 14.04 -4.63 -3.49
CA VAL A 18 14.80 -5.89 -3.50
C VAL A 18 15.46 -6.03 -4.86
N LEU A 19 16.79 -6.18 -4.84
CA LEU A 19 17.60 -6.29 -6.04
C LEU A 19 18.21 -7.70 -6.15
N ARG A 20 18.27 -8.25 -7.36
CA ARG A 20 19.04 -9.44 -7.69
C ARG A 20 19.98 -9.12 -8.85
N GLY A 21 21.29 -9.14 -8.61
CA GLY A 21 22.28 -8.78 -9.62
C GLY A 21 22.20 -7.32 -10.07
N GLY A 22 21.75 -6.40 -9.22
CA GLY A 22 21.56 -4.98 -9.55
C GLY A 22 20.23 -4.64 -10.21
N THR A 23 19.46 -5.64 -10.66
CA THR A 23 18.11 -5.47 -11.19
C THR A 23 17.08 -5.53 -10.06
N GLU A 24 16.13 -4.60 -10.03
CA GLU A 24 15.00 -4.66 -9.11
C GLU A 24 14.07 -5.80 -9.51
N ILE A 25 13.71 -6.65 -8.54
CA ILE A 25 12.84 -7.81 -8.76
C ILE A 25 11.55 -7.74 -7.94
N LEU A 26 11.50 -6.88 -6.93
CA LEU A 26 10.37 -6.74 -6.02
C LEU A 26 10.48 -5.38 -5.32
N ARG A 27 9.35 -4.71 -5.16
CA ARG A 27 9.22 -3.52 -4.31
C ARG A 27 8.23 -3.79 -3.19
N VAL A 28 8.63 -3.52 -1.95
CA VAL A 28 7.75 -3.61 -0.78
C VAL A 28 7.45 -2.21 -0.29
N LEU A 29 6.18 -1.88 -0.11
CA LEU A 29 5.72 -0.58 0.36
C LEU A 29 4.99 -0.75 1.71
N GLY A 30 5.55 -0.14 2.75
CA GLY A 30 5.00 -0.02 4.08
C GLY A 30 3.97 1.12 4.16
N VAL A 31 2.83 0.88 4.80
CA VAL A 31 1.82 1.90 5.10
C VAL A 31 1.45 1.92 6.59
N TYR A 32 1.23 3.12 7.11
CA TYR A 32 0.54 3.32 8.37
C TYR A 32 -0.50 4.45 8.20
N LEU A 33 -1.78 4.15 8.45
CA LEU A 33 -2.84 5.16 8.52
C LEU A 33 -3.22 5.40 9.99
N PRO A 34 -3.38 6.64 10.45
CA PRO A 34 -3.65 6.92 11.85
C PRO A 34 -5.06 6.48 12.31
N PRO A 35 -5.22 6.10 13.60
CA PRO A 35 -6.45 5.51 14.15
C PRO A 35 -7.61 6.49 14.44
N SER A 36 -7.47 7.80 14.21
CA SER A 36 -8.50 8.80 14.54
C SER A 36 -8.63 9.93 13.52
N SER A 37 -9.86 10.48 13.43
CA SER A 37 -10.32 11.67 12.70
C SER A 37 -10.92 11.45 11.29
N SER A 38 -11.76 12.40 10.89
CA SER A 38 -12.28 12.65 9.53
C SER A 38 -11.18 12.72 8.47
N GLU A 39 -9.92 12.88 8.86
CA GLU A 39 -8.77 12.77 7.97
C GLU A 39 -8.56 11.33 7.49
N ARG A 40 -8.95 10.29 8.23
CA ARG A 40 -8.71 8.89 7.82
C ARG A 40 -9.28 8.55 6.45
N ALA A 41 -10.48 9.02 6.13
CA ALA A 41 -11.09 8.77 4.82
C ALA A 41 -10.32 9.50 3.70
N ILE A 42 -9.89 10.74 3.97
CA ILE A 42 -9.09 11.55 3.05
C ILE A 42 -7.70 10.94 2.87
N THR A 43 -7.04 10.54 3.96
CA THR A 43 -5.74 9.87 3.98
C THR A 43 -5.81 8.49 3.31
N ALA A 44 -6.88 7.72 3.51
CA ALA A 44 -7.07 6.45 2.84
C ALA A 44 -7.27 6.64 1.32
N SER A 45 -8.04 7.64 0.88
CA SER A 45 -8.19 7.93 -0.55
C SER A 45 -6.88 8.41 -1.18
N ALA A 46 -6.23 9.39 -0.57
CA ALA A 46 -4.94 9.91 -1.04
C ALA A 46 -3.86 8.83 -1.06
N TRP A 47 -3.90 7.91 -0.09
CA TRP A 47 -3.00 6.76 -0.06
C TRP A 47 -3.31 5.77 -1.19
N LEU A 48 -4.57 5.45 -1.45
CA LEU A 48 -4.95 4.60 -2.58
C LEU A 48 -4.55 5.23 -3.93
N ASP A 49 -4.66 6.55 -4.07
CA ASP A 49 -4.21 7.29 -5.26
C ASP A 49 -2.68 7.18 -5.42
N TRP A 50 -1.94 7.34 -4.33
CA TRP A 50 -0.48 7.16 -4.32
C TRP A 50 -0.08 5.72 -4.68
N MET A 51 -0.78 4.72 -4.16
CA MET A 51 -0.55 3.31 -4.52
C MET A 51 -0.77 3.06 -6.00
N GLU A 52 -1.86 3.60 -6.56
CA GLU A 52 -2.19 3.43 -7.97
C GLU A 52 -1.09 4.03 -8.86
N ALA A 53 -0.55 5.19 -8.49
CA ALA A 53 0.62 5.77 -9.15
C ALA A 53 1.84 4.85 -9.05
N GLN A 54 2.14 4.30 -7.85
CA GLN A 54 3.26 3.36 -7.69
C GLN A 54 3.10 2.08 -8.51
N ILE A 55 1.87 1.56 -8.65
CA ILE A 55 1.55 0.41 -9.49
C ILE A 55 1.75 0.73 -10.97
N ALA A 56 1.33 1.91 -11.42
CA ALA A 56 1.50 2.34 -12.80
C ALA A 56 2.96 2.60 -13.19
N GLU A 57 3.77 3.08 -12.24
CA GLU A 57 5.17 3.47 -12.46
C GLU A 57 6.16 2.31 -12.42
N THR A 58 5.79 1.17 -11.82
CA THR A 58 6.71 0.06 -11.60
C THR A 58 6.42 -1.15 -12.48
N ALA A 59 7.46 -1.66 -13.14
CA ALA A 59 7.39 -2.90 -13.92
C ALA A 59 7.63 -4.16 -13.07
N VAL A 60 7.97 -4.01 -11.78
CA VAL A 60 8.25 -5.13 -10.88
C VAL A 60 7.04 -5.44 -9.98
N PRO A 61 6.91 -6.68 -9.49
CA PRO A 61 5.93 -7.00 -8.45
C PRO A 61 6.01 -6.05 -7.26
N LEU A 62 4.84 -5.69 -6.74
CA LEU A 62 4.65 -4.84 -5.58
C LEU A 62 4.02 -5.65 -4.45
N VAL A 63 4.54 -5.48 -3.24
CA VAL A 63 3.95 -6.01 -2.01
C VAL A 63 3.65 -4.84 -1.09
N PHE A 64 2.44 -4.80 -0.54
CA PHE A 64 2.03 -3.80 0.42
C PHE A 64 1.92 -4.44 1.81
N ILE A 65 2.50 -3.79 2.81
CA ILE A 65 2.45 -4.22 4.22
C ILE A 65 2.09 -3.03 5.08
N GLY A 66 1.25 -3.21 6.09
CA GLY A 66 0.97 -2.10 7.00
C GLY A 66 -0.27 -2.22 7.86
N ASP A 67 -0.46 -1.22 8.71
CA ASP A 67 -1.65 -1.06 9.53
C ASP A 67 -2.47 0.12 9.02
N LEU A 68 -3.66 -0.18 8.53
CA LEU A 68 -4.58 0.83 8.00
C LEU A 68 -5.49 1.39 9.09
N ASN A 69 -5.46 0.82 10.30
CA ASN A 69 -6.35 1.19 11.40
C ASN A 69 -7.84 1.23 11.00
N PHE A 70 -8.23 0.45 9.99
CA PHE A 70 -9.62 0.16 9.67
C PHE A 70 -9.74 -1.20 9.00
N ASP A 71 -10.91 -1.82 9.14
CA ASP A 71 -11.21 -3.09 8.49
C ASP A 71 -11.52 -2.86 7.01
N VAL A 72 -10.53 -3.14 6.15
CA VAL A 72 -10.66 -3.04 4.70
C VAL A 72 -11.74 -3.97 4.16
N LEU A 73 -11.95 -5.15 4.75
CA LEU A 73 -12.96 -6.09 4.27
C LEU A 73 -14.37 -5.53 4.44
N SER A 74 -14.59 -4.76 5.51
CA SER A 74 -15.86 -4.09 5.81
C SER A 74 -16.03 -2.75 5.06
N HIS A 75 -14.99 -2.19 4.46
CA HIS A 75 -15.05 -0.92 3.70
C HIS A 75 -15.05 -1.15 2.18
N ALA A 76 -16.25 -1.34 1.61
CA ALA A 76 -16.44 -1.72 0.20
C ALA A 76 -15.66 -0.88 -0.82
N PRO A 77 -15.63 0.48 -0.76
CA PRO A 77 -14.90 1.28 -1.75
C PRO A 77 -13.40 0.97 -1.80
N THR A 78 -12.76 0.80 -0.64
CA THR A 78 -11.33 0.47 -0.57
C THR A 78 -11.08 -0.96 -1.05
N ARG A 79 -11.90 -1.92 -0.59
CA ARG A 79 -11.81 -3.33 -0.98
C ARG A 79 -11.93 -3.52 -2.49
N ASP A 80 -12.92 -2.88 -3.11
CA ASP A 80 -13.23 -3.08 -4.53
C ASP A 80 -12.15 -2.43 -5.42
N ARG A 81 -11.57 -1.30 -4.98
CA ARG A 81 -10.44 -0.66 -5.66
C ARG A 81 -9.15 -1.49 -5.59
N ILE A 82 -8.83 -2.09 -4.45
CA ILE A 82 -7.65 -2.97 -4.32
C ILE A 82 -7.80 -4.22 -5.21
N ARG A 83 -9.01 -4.79 -5.29
CA ARG A 83 -9.30 -5.96 -6.14
C ARG A 83 -9.20 -5.63 -7.64
N SER A 84 -9.56 -4.42 -8.07
CA SER A 84 -9.43 -4.03 -9.49
C SER A 84 -7.98 -4.01 -9.97
N TRP A 85 -7.02 -3.86 -9.05
CA TRP A 85 -5.58 -3.97 -9.33
C TRP A 85 -5.06 -5.43 -9.35
N GLY A 86 -5.91 -6.42 -9.12
CA GLY A 86 -5.55 -7.85 -9.10
C GLY A 86 -4.94 -8.35 -7.79
N TYR A 87 -5.18 -7.64 -6.67
CA TYR A 87 -4.73 -8.07 -5.34
C TYR A 87 -5.82 -8.82 -4.58
N ASP A 88 -5.42 -9.92 -3.94
CA ASP A 88 -6.23 -10.61 -2.94
C ASP A 88 -5.99 -10.01 -1.56
N ILE A 89 -7.09 -9.73 -0.84
CA ILE A 89 -7.08 -9.13 0.50
C ILE A 89 -7.23 -10.25 1.53
N HIS A 90 -6.20 -10.49 2.35
CA HIS A 90 -6.25 -11.51 3.40
C HIS A 90 -6.87 -10.94 4.69
N PRO A 91 -7.73 -11.71 5.39
CA PRO A 91 -8.42 -11.27 6.60
C PRO A 91 -7.51 -11.12 7.84
N ALA A 92 -6.30 -11.68 7.81
CA ALA A 92 -5.32 -11.50 8.88
C ALA A 92 -4.49 -10.23 8.61
N VAL A 93 -4.77 -9.16 9.35
CA VAL A 93 -3.98 -7.91 9.49
C VAL A 93 -3.28 -7.44 8.21
N GLY A 94 -3.96 -6.58 7.44
CA GLY A 94 -3.32 -5.61 6.54
C GLY A 94 -2.39 -6.13 5.43
N THR A 95 -2.40 -7.42 5.12
CA THR A 95 -1.46 -8.03 4.18
C THR A 95 -2.19 -8.48 2.90
N TRP A 96 -1.77 -7.99 1.74
CA TRP A 96 -2.40 -8.30 0.44
C TRP A 96 -1.35 -8.73 -0.58
N THR A 97 -1.72 -9.65 -1.46
CA THR A 97 -0.82 -10.26 -2.44
C THR A 97 -1.43 -10.18 -3.83
N ARG A 98 -0.68 -9.72 -4.82
CA ARG A 98 -1.09 -9.76 -6.23
C ARG A 98 -0.97 -11.20 -6.74
N GLN A 99 -1.96 -11.69 -7.48
CA GLN A 99 -1.81 -12.96 -8.19
C GLN A 99 -0.83 -12.78 -9.37
N GLY A 100 0.25 -13.57 -9.37
CA GLY A 100 1.34 -13.55 -10.36
C GLY A 100 2.69 -13.82 -9.72
#